data_AF-A0AB36M7D9-F1
#
_entry.id   AF-A0AB36M7D9-F1
#
_cell.length_a   1.000
_cell.length_b   1.000
_cell.length_c   1.000
_cell.angle_alpha   90.00
_cell.angle_beta   90.00
_cell.angle_gamma   90.00
#
_symmetry.space_group_name_H-M   'P 1'
#
loop_
_entity.id
_entity.type
_entity.pdbx_description
1 polymer ?
#
loop_
_entity_poly.entity_id
_entity_poly.type
_entity_poly.pdbx_seq_one_letter_code
_entity_poly.pdbx_strand_id
1 'polypeptide(L)'
;GSWSDWTHATTSADATDVLELLNNQISETQLSQDLKTKIDQIETIDVQIPEIKQDIKNTKDQISQEVKDRKDSVQQAVDQANNNLTLERDARIKDIDSTNQLIAQEVQDRINADFSEQKAREAAILAEAKLRDTAITSEKEERIEGDEHLSQRIEAVSASSSDNAAAIQREEKARTDADSALGQRIDTVVAQAGDNAAAIQQEAIARADADSANALLIETVRAESVENDVQTRALVTNESNARIDADKALAERVTGVEVVTKPALIGSESELIGNDGGYAGVWSILSAVQEGDLLQAKRTDQVIVSINQNAASINSEQIARIEGDKVIAKALTDYSASNDQALANVRQSAESAVSKSESNAQALTALDSRVNIAATDASEAKQNAASAISKAEIAVSQADSAASIAQQAHAEASAASSTASNAVNTANGAAANANEAKTNAATALSQSSAAASQSAANAEQIQSIKVDLGGKASTGALEQVKSDVRDVDNKITAQTTRIDGVYAQLNPPLIGSESELVGNEGGYAGVWSEQSARIEGDLAVSKRVDSTTAELGDLQAYTRQEVQARIDGDKVTVQKVDNYIASNDRALATVRQSAQVAVEQSSANAEAIDS
;
A
#
# COMPACT_ATOMS: atom_id res chain seq x y z
N GLY A 1 -142.75 16.32 -34.97
CA GLY A 1 -142.50 17.00 -33.69
C GLY A 1 -141.38 16.29 -32.97
N SER A 2 -140.69 16.99 -32.05
CA SER A 2 -139.74 16.44 -31.08
C SER A 2 -138.63 15.53 -31.65
N TRP A 3 -137.92 16.03 -32.67
CA TRP A 3 -136.60 15.50 -33.11
C TRP A 3 -135.61 16.65 -33.41
N SER A 4 -135.95 17.88 -33.04
CA SER A 4 -135.21 19.12 -33.33
C SER A 4 -134.10 19.46 -32.32
N ASP A 5 -134.11 18.82 -31.16
CA ASP A 5 -133.52 19.40 -29.94
C ASP A 5 -132.15 18.75 -29.56
N TRP A 6 -131.55 17.98 -30.47
CA TRP A 6 -130.31 17.21 -30.20
C TRP A 6 -129.17 17.43 -31.21
N THR A 7 -129.13 18.57 -31.90
CA THR A 7 -127.95 18.99 -32.69
C THR A 7 -127.64 20.47 -32.45
N HIS A 8 -127.06 20.77 -31.28
CA HIS A 8 -126.37 22.03 -30.99
C HIS A 8 -125.03 21.76 -30.31
N ALA A 9 -124.12 21.16 -31.09
CA ALA A 9 -122.69 21.14 -30.83
C ALA A 9 -122.01 21.87 -32.00
N THR A 10 -121.93 23.20 -31.91
CA THR A 10 -121.07 24.00 -32.78
C THR A 10 -119.63 23.76 -32.38
N THR A 11 -119.03 22.69 -32.90
CA THR A 11 -117.57 22.61 -33.01
C THR A 11 -117.11 23.78 -33.86
N SER A 12 -116.16 24.57 -33.37
CA SER A 12 -115.59 25.67 -34.13
C SER A 12 -115.08 25.17 -35.49
N ALA A 13 -115.30 25.94 -36.55
CA ALA A 13 -114.63 25.73 -37.83
C ALA A 13 -113.15 26.18 -37.78
N ASP A 14 -112.74 26.80 -36.66
CA ASP A 14 -111.36 27.11 -36.37
C ASP A 14 -110.71 25.94 -35.63
N ALA A 15 -109.83 25.21 -36.32
CA ALA A 15 -109.03 24.16 -35.72
C ALA A 15 -107.97 24.70 -34.75
N THR A 16 -107.75 26.02 -34.68
CA THR A 16 -106.78 26.65 -33.76
C THR A 16 -107.05 26.25 -32.32
N ASP A 17 -108.30 26.27 -31.83
CA ASP A 17 -108.63 25.86 -30.45
C ASP A 17 -108.14 24.43 -30.12
N VAL A 18 -108.24 23.50 -31.08
CA VAL A 18 -107.90 22.08 -30.89
C VAL A 18 -106.41 21.81 -31.14
N LEU A 19 -105.80 22.52 -32.09
CA LEU A 19 -104.36 22.50 -32.32
C LEU A 19 -103.60 23.14 -31.16
N GLU A 20 -104.12 24.23 -30.60
CA GLU A 20 -103.63 24.87 -29.38
C GLU A 20 -103.83 23.94 -28.17
N LEU A 21 -104.99 23.27 -28.04
CA LEU A 21 -105.19 22.28 -26.98
C LEU A 21 -104.21 21.10 -27.08
N LEU A 22 -103.96 20.57 -28.28
CA LEU A 22 -103.01 19.48 -28.51
C LEU A 22 -101.55 19.95 -28.31
N ASN A 23 -101.19 21.12 -28.80
CA ASN A 23 -99.87 21.72 -28.59
C ASN A 23 -99.59 22.00 -27.11
N ASN A 24 -100.60 22.51 -26.38
CA ASN A 24 -100.53 22.73 -24.94
C ASN A 24 -100.47 21.40 -24.18
N GLN A 25 -101.30 20.40 -24.51
CA GLN A 25 -101.22 19.07 -23.88
C GLN A 25 -99.88 18.38 -24.14
N ILE A 26 -99.33 18.47 -25.36
CA ILE A 26 -97.99 17.98 -25.67
C ILE A 26 -96.94 18.71 -24.82
N SER A 27 -97.03 20.05 -24.73
CA SER A 27 -96.14 20.90 -23.91
C SER A 27 -96.27 20.67 -22.40
N GLU A 28 -97.44 20.25 -21.92
CA GLU A 28 -97.73 19.93 -20.52
C GLU A 28 -97.38 18.48 -20.14
N THR A 29 -97.13 17.59 -21.11
CA THR A 29 -96.69 16.22 -20.77
C THR A 29 -95.40 16.25 -19.96
N GLN A 30 -95.31 15.40 -18.93
CA GLN A 30 -94.08 15.26 -18.13
C GLN A 30 -92.86 14.98 -19.02
N LEU A 31 -93.02 14.18 -20.09
CA LEU A 31 -91.95 13.90 -21.04
C LEU A 31 -91.48 15.17 -21.78
N SER A 32 -92.39 16.08 -22.15
CA SER A 32 -92.05 17.34 -22.80
C SER A 32 -91.41 18.34 -21.83
N GLN A 33 -91.91 18.45 -20.59
CA GLN A 33 -91.26 19.29 -19.57
C GLN A 33 -89.89 18.75 -19.15
N ASP A 34 -89.73 17.42 -19.04
CA ASP A 34 -88.44 16.77 -18.78
C ASP A 34 -87.46 16.96 -19.95
N LEU A 35 -87.93 16.85 -21.20
CA LEU A 35 -87.14 17.12 -22.39
C LEU A 35 -86.73 18.58 -22.45
N LYS A 36 -87.66 19.52 -22.25
CA LYS A 36 -87.38 20.96 -22.25
C LYS A 36 -86.39 21.32 -21.14
N THR A 37 -86.59 20.86 -19.91
CA THR A 37 -85.65 21.08 -18.80
C THR A 37 -84.24 20.56 -19.13
N LYS A 38 -84.14 19.43 -19.86
CA LYS A 38 -82.85 18.90 -20.33
C LYS A 38 -82.26 19.69 -21.51
N ILE A 39 -83.08 20.23 -22.40
CA ILE A 39 -82.66 21.09 -23.51
C ILE A 39 -82.14 22.44 -22.97
N ASP A 40 -82.87 23.06 -22.03
CA ASP A 40 -82.47 24.30 -21.36
C ASP A 40 -81.14 24.09 -20.58
N GLN A 41 -80.94 22.90 -19.98
CA GLN A 41 -79.66 22.50 -19.40
C GLN A 41 -78.54 22.29 -20.44
N ILE A 42 -78.86 21.76 -21.62
CA ILE A 42 -77.90 21.60 -22.73
C ILE A 42 -77.49 22.97 -23.29
N GLU A 43 -78.41 23.92 -23.49
CA GLU A 43 -78.06 25.31 -23.84
C GLU A 43 -77.15 25.95 -22.77
N THR A 44 -77.49 25.77 -21.48
CA THR A 44 -76.66 26.28 -20.37
C THR A 44 -75.23 25.70 -20.41
N ILE A 45 -75.09 24.41 -20.75
CA ILE A 45 -73.79 23.75 -20.90
C ILE A 45 -73.06 24.24 -22.15
N ASP A 46 -73.74 24.40 -23.28
CA ASP A 46 -73.11 24.83 -24.54
C ASP A 46 -72.62 26.29 -24.50
N VAL A 47 -73.26 27.14 -23.69
CA VAL A 47 -72.77 28.50 -23.37
C VAL A 47 -71.49 28.47 -22.50
N GLN A 48 -71.36 27.48 -21.60
CA GLN A 48 -70.17 27.34 -20.72
C GLN A 48 -68.98 26.64 -21.41
N ILE A 49 -69.24 25.78 -22.39
CA ILE A 49 -68.21 25.05 -23.14
C ILE A 49 -67.14 25.96 -23.78
N PRO A 50 -67.47 27.13 -24.39
CA PRO A 50 -66.52 28.13 -24.86
C PRO A 50 -65.59 28.67 -23.77
N GLU A 51 -66.12 29.01 -22.59
CA GLU A 51 -65.32 29.53 -21.47
C GLU A 51 -64.37 28.45 -20.94
N ILE A 52 -64.86 27.22 -20.72
CA ILE A 52 -64.05 26.08 -20.29
C ILE A 52 -62.95 25.76 -21.32
N LYS A 53 -63.24 25.84 -22.63
CA LYS A 53 -62.20 25.70 -23.69
C LYS A 53 -61.15 26.81 -23.60
N GLN A 54 -61.55 28.04 -23.34
CA GLN A 54 -60.63 29.16 -23.21
C GLN A 54 -59.76 29.04 -21.97
N ASP A 55 -60.31 28.60 -20.83
CA ASP A 55 -59.54 28.36 -19.61
C ASP A 55 -58.59 27.16 -19.72
N ILE A 56 -59.01 26.08 -20.39
CA ILE A 56 -58.10 24.98 -20.74
C ILE A 56 -56.96 25.49 -21.64
N LYS A 57 -57.24 26.38 -22.60
CA LYS A 57 -56.20 27.00 -23.43
C LYS A 57 -55.27 27.89 -22.61
N ASN A 58 -55.82 28.79 -21.78
CA ASN A 58 -55.06 29.67 -20.89
C ASN A 58 -54.14 28.85 -19.98
N THR A 59 -54.66 27.78 -19.38
CA THR A 59 -53.92 26.86 -18.50
C THR A 59 -52.83 26.10 -19.28
N LYS A 60 -53.13 25.63 -20.50
CA LYS A 60 -52.13 24.97 -21.37
C LYS A 60 -51.00 25.92 -21.75
N ASP A 61 -51.32 27.16 -22.12
CA ASP A 61 -50.33 28.17 -22.51
C ASP A 61 -49.46 28.54 -21.30
N GLN A 62 -50.06 28.71 -20.11
CA GLN A 62 -49.33 28.94 -18.85
C GLN A 62 -48.41 27.77 -18.47
N ILE A 63 -48.88 26.52 -18.51
CA ILE A 63 -48.05 25.35 -18.23
C ILE A 63 -46.91 25.23 -19.25
N SER A 64 -47.19 25.51 -20.54
CA SER A 64 -46.16 25.48 -21.59
C SER A 64 -45.07 26.54 -21.35
N GLN A 65 -45.45 27.72 -20.86
CA GLN A 65 -44.50 28.76 -20.49
C GLN A 65 -43.73 28.39 -19.22
N GLU A 66 -44.38 27.91 -18.15
CA GLU A 66 -43.69 27.53 -16.91
C GLU A 66 -42.72 26.34 -17.13
N VAL A 67 -43.07 25.36 -17.96
CA VAL A 67 -42.16 24.28 -18.35
C VAL A 67 -40.92 24.85 -19.06
N LYS A 68 -41.09 25.87 -19.90
CA LYS A 68 -39.98 26.54 -20.59
C LYS A 68 -39.12 27.37 -19.64
N ASP A 69 -39.73 28.20 -18.79
CA ASP A 69 -39.04 29.01 -17.79
C ASP A 69 -38.26 28.13 -16.79
N ARG A 70 -38.84 26.99 -16.39
CA ARG A 70 -38.14 25.97 -15.58
C ARG A 70 -37.01 25.28 -16.33
N LYS A 71 -37.17 24.95 -17.62
CA LYS A 71 -36.09 24.38 -18.46
C LYS A 71 -34.92 25.36 -18.55
N ASP A 72 -35.19 26.62 -18.86
CA ASP A 72 -34.18 27.66 -19.00
C ASP A 72 -33.50 27.97 -17.65
N SER A 73 -34.25 27.97 -16.55
CA SER A 73 -33.70 28.12 -15.18
C SER A 73 -32.81 26.93 -14.75
N VAL A 74 -33.22 25.70 -15.06
CA VAL A 74 -32.41 24.50 -14.80
C VAL A 74 -31.16 24.50 -15.67
N GLN A 75 -31.24 24.90 -16.93
CA GLN A 75 -30.07 25.02 -17.81
C GLN A 75 -29.07 26.05 -17.26
N GLN A 76 -29.53 27.23 -16.85
CA GLN A 76 -28.68 28.24 -16.22
C GLN A 76 -28.00 27.71 -14.94
N ALA A 77 -28.71 26.95 -14.11
CA ALA A 77 -28.15 26.34 -12.91
C ALA A 77 -27.09 25.26 -13.24
N VAL A 78 -27.31 24.45 -14.28
CA VAL A 78 -26.34 23.46 -14.79
C VAL A 78 -25.11 24.16 -15.37
N ASP A 79 -25.28 25.19 -16.19
CA ASP A 79 -24.19 25.96 -16.79
C ASP A 79 -23.36 26.67 -15.71
N GLN A 80 -24.01 27.25 -14.70
CA GLN A 80 -23.33 27.89 -13.57
C GLN A 80 -22.58 26.86 -12.70
N ALA A 81 -23.16 25.67 -12.47
CA ALA A 81 -22.46 24.58 -11.78
C ALA A 81 -21.25 24.07 -12.56
N ASN A 82 -21.37 23.89 -13.88
CA ASN A 82 -20.28 23.47 -14.77
C ASN A 82 -19.15 24.52 -14.82
N ASN A 83 -19.48 25.80 -14.86
CA ASN A 83 -18.51 26.90 -14.80
C ASN A 83 -17.78 26.91 -13.44
N ASN A 84 -18.51 26.79 -12.33
CA ASN A 84 -17.90 26.71 -10.99
C ASN A 84 -16.98 25.49 -10.83
N LEU A 85 -17.41 24.32 -11.33
CA LEU A 85 -16.61 23.09 -11.33
C LEU A 85 -15.34 23.23 -12.18
N THR A 86 -15.43 23.94 -13.32
CA THR A 86 -14.27 24.23 -14.19
C THR A 86 -13.27 25.15 -13.49
N LEU A 87 -13.74 26.21 -12.83
CA LEU A 87 -12.90 27.14 -12.06
C LEU A 87 -12.18 26.44 -10.89
N GLU A 88 -12.90 25.62 -10.11
CA GLU A 88 -12.33 24.81 -9.02
C GLU A 88 -11.32 23.78 -9.55
N ARG A 89 -11.62 23.12 -10.68
CA ARG A 89 -10.69 22.18 -11.33
C ARG A 89 -9.40 22.88 -11.75
N ASP A 90 -9.50 24.03 -12.41
CA ASP A 90 -8.35 24.74 -12.96
C ASP A 90 -7.50 25.40 -11.86
N ALA A 91 -8.12 25.82 -10.76
CA ALA A 91 -7.42 26.21 -9.54
C ALA A 91 -6.65 25.02 -8.93
N ARG A 92 -7.30 23.85 -8.76
CA ARG A 92 -6.64 22.64 -8.24
C ARG A 92 -5.48 22.16 -9.10
N ILE A 93 -5.63 22.19 -10.42
CA ILE A 93 -4.54 21.85 -11.36
C ILE A 93 -3.34 22.77 -11.12
N LYS A 94 -3.57 24.08 -11.01
CA LYS A 94 -2.51 25.07 -10.75
C LYS A 94 -1.83 24.86 -9.39
N ASP A 95 -2.58 24.53 -8.34
CA ASP A 95 -2.03 24.25 -7.01
C ASP A 95 -1.23 22.94 -6.99
N ILE A 96 -1.68 21.92 -7.71
CA ILE A 96 -0.95 20.66 -7.94
C ILE A 96 0.35 20.91 -8.71
N ASP A 97 0.31 21.67 -9.81
CA ASP A 97 1.51 22.02 -10.60
C ASP A 97 2.52 22.83 -9.77
N SER A 98 2.04 23.78 -8.97
CA SER A 98 2.87 24.55 -8.04
C SER A 98 3.51 23.65 -6.97
N THR A 99 2.76 22.69 -6.43
CA THR A 99 3.25 21.71 -5.45
C THR A 99 4.29 20.77 -6.08
N ASN A 100 4.05 20.31 -7.31
CA ASN A 100 4.98 19.46 -8.06
C ASN A 100 6.30 20.19 -8.37
N GLN A 101 6.25 21.49 -8.69
CA GLN A 101 7.45 22.32 -8.89
C GLN A 101 8.25 22.47 -7.60
N LEU A 102 7.59 22.69 -6.45
CA LEU A 102 8.25 22.76 -5.14
C LEU A 102 8.88 21.41 -4.74
N ILE A 103 8.20 20.29 -4.99
CA ILE A 103 8.74 18.94 -4.75
C ILE A 103 9.95 18.67 -5.66
N ALA A 104 9.90 19.05 -6.93
CA ALA A 104 11.03 18.90 -7.85
C ALA A 104 12.25 19.73 -7.42
N GLN A 105 12.03 20.96 -6.92
CA GLN A 105 13.10 21.81 -6.39
C GLN A 105 13.72 21.21 -5.12
N GLU A 106 12.91 20.80 -4.14
CA GLU A 106 13.35 20.13 -2.91
C GLU A 106 14.16 18.85 -3.21
N VAL A 107 13.70 18.03 -4.16
CA VAL A 107 14.45 16.84 -4.60
C VAL A 107 15.81 17.22 -5.22
N GLN A 108 15.86 18.27 -6.04
CA GLN A 108 17.11 18.73 -6.64
C GLN A 108 18.08 19.32 -5.61
N ASP A 109 17.58 20.08 -4.64
CA ASP A 109 18.39 20.67 -3.57
C ASP A 109 18.92 19.60 -2.60
N ARG A 110 18.14 18.56 -2.31
CA ARG A 110 18.62 17.38 -1.58
C ARG A 110 19.70 16.62 -2.35
N ILE A 111 19.54 16.39 -3.65
CA ILE A 111 20.58 15.78 -4.50
C ILE A 111 21.88 16.61 -4.46
N ASN A 112 21.75 17.95 -4.51
CA ASN A 112 22.88 18.87 -4.43
C ASN A 112 23.58 18.80 -3.04
N ALA A 113 22.80 18.69 -1.96
CA ALA A 113 23.31 18.54 -0.60
C ALA A 113 24.03 17.21 -0.40
N ASP A 114 23.40 16.08 -0.77
CA ASP A 114 23.96 14.74 -0.65
C ASP A 114 25.29 14.62 -1.42
N PHE A 115 25.36 15.14 -2.65
CA PHE A 115 26.59 15.16 -3.46
C PHE A 115 27.68 16.04 -2.84
N SER A 116 27.30 17.18 -2.26
CA SER A 116 28.23 18.08 -1.56
C SER A 116 28.79 17.43 -0.29
N GLU A 117 27.96 16.70 0.47
CA GLU A 117 28.41 15.97 1.65
C GLU A 117 29.32 14.80 1.28
N GLN A 118 28.98 14.00 0.26
CA GLN A 118 29.82 12.90 -0.22
C GLN A 118 31.23 13.41 -0.59
N LYS A 119 31.31 14.50 -1.35
CA LYS A 119 32.58 15.13 -1.74
C LYS A 119 33.36 15.69 -0.54
N ALA A 120 32.68 16.23 0.47
CA ALA A 120 33.32 16.68 1.70
C ALA A 120 33.87 15.52 2.54
N ARG A 121 33.10 14.41 2.65
CA ARG A 121 33.53 13.17 3.33
C ARG A 121 34.73 12.54 2.61
N GLU A 122 34.71 12.44 1.28
CA GLU A 122 35.83 11.95 0.47
C GLU A 122 37.12 12.77 0.73
N ALA A 123 37.02 14.10 0.67
CA ALA A 123 38.15 14.99 0.93
C ALA A 123 38.70 14.85 2.36
N ALA A 124 37.83 14.68 3.37
CA ALA A 124 38.22 14.46 4.76
C ALA A 124 38.93 13.10 4.95
N ILE A 125 38.42 12.02 4.34
CA ILE A 125 39.05 10.69 4.39
C ILE A 125 40.42 10.73 3.72
N LEU A 126 40.57 11.41 2.58
CA LEU A 126 41.85 11.55 1.89
C LEU A 126 42.86 12.41 2.66
N ALA A 127 42.40 13.41 3.42
CA ALA A 127 43.26 14.20 4.30
C ALA A 127 43.75 13.38 5.50
N GLU A 128 42.84 12.67 6.18
CA GLU A 128 43.15 11.77 7.30
C GLU A 128 44.13 10.65 6.87
N ALA A 129 43.94 10.07 5.69
CA ALA A 129 44.84 9.06 5.14
C ALA A 129 46.28 9.61 4.98
N LYS A 130 46.45 10.82 4.46
CA LYS A 130 47.76 11.48 4.31
C LYS A 130 48.41 11.82 5.65
N LEU A 131 47.62 12.26 6.64
CA LEU A 131 48.13 12.53 7.99
C LEU A 131 48.62 11.23 8.65
N ARG A 132 47.91 10.12 8.48
CA ARG A 132 48.33 8.80 8.98
C ARG A 132 49.59 8.28 8.28
N ASP A 133 49.67 8.40 6.96
CA ASP A 133 50.85 8.02 6.18
C ASP A 133 52.11 8.80 6.61
N THR A 134 51.95 10.10 6.84
CA THR A 134 53.00 10.97 7.40
C THR A 134 53.42 10.53 8.81
N ALA A 135 52.45 10.28 9.70
CA ALA A 135 52.73 9.87 11.09
C ALA A 135 53.38 8.48 11.19
N ILE A 136 52.97 7.53 10.35
CA ILE A 136 53.59 6.20 10.24
C ILE A 136 55.03 6.31 9.72
N THR A 137 55.30 7.26 8.83
CA THR A 137 56.65 7.53 8.33
C THR A 137 57.55 8.12 9.43
N SER A 138 57.06 9.11 10.19
CA SER A 138 57.78 9.69 11.34
C SER A 138 58.14 8.63 12.40
N GLU A 139 57.15 7.86 12.88
CA GLU A 139 57.35 6.76 13.84
C GLU A 139 58.36 5.71 13.34
N LYS A 140 58.41 5.46 12.02
CA LYS A 140 59.37 4.55 11.40
C LYS A 140 60.78 5.15 11.37
N GLU A 141 60.93 6.43 11.06
CA GLU A 141 62.22 7.13 11.04
C GLU A 141 62.78 7.25 12.47
N GLU A 142 61.95 7.67 13.44
CA GLU A 142 62.30 7.74 14.86
C GLU A 142 62.74 6.38 15.44
N ARG A 143 62.13 5.27 14.99
CA ARG A 143 62.57 3.91 15.34
C ARG A 143 63.92 3.54 14.74
N ILE A 144 64.18 3.90 13.49
CA ILE A 144 65.46 3.63 12.82
C ILE A 144 66.59 4.40 13.51
N GLU A 145 66.38 5.67 13.86
CA GLU A 145 67.33 6.46 14.65
C GLU A 145 67.56 5.84 16.05
N GLY A 146 66.48 5.36 16.70
CA GLY A 146 66.56 4.65 17.98
C GLY A 146 67.38 3.35 17.92
N ASP A 147 67.17 2.54 16.89
CA ASP A 147 67.91 1.29 16.65
C ASP A 147 69.37 1.56 16.24
N GLU A 148 69.66 2.63 15.51
CA GLU A 148 71.04 3.06 15.22
C GLU A 148 71.76 3.49 16.50
N HIS A 149 71.13 4.33 17.33
CA HIS A 149 71.69 4.72 18.63
C HIS A 149 71.87 3.53 19.58
N LEU A 150 70.98 2.53 19.54
CA LEU A 150 71.15 1.28 20.29
C LEU A 150 72.36 0.48 19.76
N SER A 151 72.51 0.40 18.44
CA SER A 151 73.64 -0.29 17.78
C SER A 151 74.98 0.37 18.13
N GLN A 152 75.09 1.69 18.02
CA GLN A 152 76.27 2.47 18.42
C GLN A 152 76.64 2.23 19.90
N ARG A 153 75.65 2.12 20.79
CA ARG A 153 75.86 1.80 22.22
C ARG A 153 76.34 0.35 22.42
N ILE A 154 75.84 -0.61 21.65
CA ILE A 154 76.26 -2.01 21.70
C ILE A 154 77.71 -2.14 21.21
N GLU A 155 78.10 -1.45 20.14
CA GLU A 155 79.48 -1.39 19.66
C GLU A 155 80.44 -0.81 20.71
N ALA A 156 80.07 0.33 21.32
CA ALA A 156 80.88 0.97 22.37
C ALA A 156 81.06 0.09 23.62
N VAL A 157 80.00 -0.62 24.05
CA VAL A 157 80.08 -1.59 25.16
C VAL A 157 80.92 -2.81 24.78
N SER A 158 80.82 -3.30 23.54
CA SER A 158 81.60 -4.43 23.03
C SER A 158 83.09 -4.10 22.97
N ALA A 159 83.44 -2.91 22.47
CA ALA A 159 84.81 -2.40 22.46
C ALA A 159 85.38 -2.28 23.87
N SER A 160 84.65 -1.64 24.79
CA SER A 160 85.06 -1.52 26.20
C SER A 160 85.23 -2.88 26.88
N SER A 161 84.35 -3.85 26.60
CA SER A 161 84.50 -5.23 27.10
C SER A 161 85.77 -5.92 26.56
N SER A 162 86.10 -5.71 25.29
CA SER A 162 87.33 -6.22 24.66
C SER A 162 88.59 -5.58 25.28
N ASP A 163 88.60 -4.25 25.46
CA ASP A 163 89.71 -3.53 26.09
C ASP A 163 89.91 -3.95 27.55
N ASN A 164 88.83 -4.16 28.29
CA ASN A 164 88.87 -4.68 29.66
C ASN A 164 89.42 -6.10 29.72
N ALA A 165 89.01 -7.00 28.81
CA ALA A 165 89.59 -8.34 28.71
C ALA A 165 91.10 -8.28 28.40
N ALA A 166 91.51 -7.42 27.47
CA ALA A 166 92.92 -7.19 27.14
C ALA A 166 93.71 -6.51 28.29
N ALA A 167 93.08 -5.73 29.16
CA ALA A 167 93.68 -5.19 30.38
C ALA A 167 93.87 -6.27 31.46
N ILE A 168 92.84 -7.09 31.70
CA ILE A 168 92.88 -8.22 32.65
C ILE A 168 93.98 -9.22 32.25
N GLN A 169 94.09 -9.59 30.98
CA GLN A 169 95.15 -10.49 30.49
C GLN A 169 96.57 -9.91 30.66
N ARG A 170 96.74 -8.58 30.56
CA ARG A 170 98.03 -7.92 30.84
C ARG A 170 98.37 -7.93 32.32
N GLU A 171 97.40 -7.69 33.19
CA GLU A 171 97.54 -7.75 34.65
C GLU A 171 97.83 -9.17 35.14
N GLU A 172 97.11 -10.17 34.62
CA GLU A 172 97.33 -11.60 34.91
C GLU A 172 98.76 -12.04 34.54
N LYS A 173 99.24 -11.64 33.36
CA LYS A 173 100.64 -11.87 32.97
C LYS A 173 101.62 -11.13 33.87
N ALA A 174 101.38 -9.84 34.18
CA ALA A 174 102.27 -9.05 35.02
C ALA A 174 102.43 -9.64 36.43
N ARG A 175 101.34 -10.15 37.02
CA ARG A 175 101.38 -10.89 38.29
C ARG A 175 102.13 -12.21 38.16
N THR A 176 101.84 -13.00 37.14
CA THR A 176 102.53 -14.29 36.89
C THR A 176 104.05 -14.12 36.74
N ASP A 177 104.48 -13.08 36.02
CA ASP A 177 105.90 -12.74 35.85
C ASP A 177 106.53 -12.25 37.18
N ALA A 178 105.79 -11.45 37.96
CA ALA A 178 106.25 -10.95 39.26
C ALA A 178 106.35 -12.04 40.34
N ASP A 179 105.36 -12.94 40.42
CA ASP A 179 105.36 -14.09 41.32
C ASP A 179 106.47 -15.09 40.96
N SER A 180 106.74 -15.28 39.66
CA SER A 180 107.88 -16.07 39.18
C SER A 180 109.21 -15.45 39.61
N ALA A 181 109.36 -14.13 39.51
CA ALA A 181 110.55 -13.41 39.98
C ALA A 181 110.68 -13.41 41.52
N LEU A 182 109.56 -13.42 42.25
CA LEU A 182 109.55 -13.58 43.70
C LEU A 182 109.97 -15.00 44.11
N GLY A 183 109.49 -16.03 43.41
CA GLY A 183 109.91 -17.42 43.57
C GLY A 183 111.42 -17.59 43.40
N GLN A 184 111.99 -17.11 42.29
CA GLN A 184 113.44 -17.16 42.06
C GLN A 184 114.25 -16.43 43.14
N ARG A 185 113.73 -15.32 43.69
CA ARG A 185 114.35 -14.61 44.81
C ARG A 185 114.27 -15.42 46.11
N ILE A 186 113.17 -16.11 46.36
CA ILE A 186 113.01 -17.02 47.51
C ILE A 186 113.98 -18.19 47.39
N ASP A 187 114.04 -18.86 46.23
CA ASP A 187 114.98 -19.96 45.97
C ASP A 187 116.44 -19.53 46.17
N THR A 188 116.80 -18.32 45.69
CA THR A 188 118.14 -17.74 45.89
C THR A 188 118.45 -17.49 47.37
N VAL A 189 117.49 -16.95 48.14
CA VAL A 189 117.65 -16.71 49.59
C VAL A 189 117.71 -18.02 50.37
N VAL A 190 116.95 -19.05 49.98
CA VAL A 190 116.98 -20.39 50.58
C VAL A 190 118.34 -21.05 50.32
N ALA A 191 118.87 -20.98 49.09
CA ALA A 191 120.20 -21.47 48.76
C ALA A 191 121.29 -20.75 49.58
N GLN A 192 121.28 -19.41 49.61
CA GLN A 192 122.22 -18.62 50.42
C GLN A 192 122.11 -18.91 51.92
N ALA A 193 120.91 -19.17 52.45
CA ALA A 193 120.72 -19.58 53.84
C ALA A 193 121.33 -20.97 54.11
N GLY A 194 121.21 -21.91 53.16
CA GLY A 194 121.84 -23.23 53.21
C GLY A 194 123.38 -23.14 53.18
N ASP A 195 123.94 -22.37 52.25
CA ASP A 195 125.39 -22.14 52.14
C ASP A 195 125.96 -21.47 53.40
N ASN A 196 125.26 -20.44 53.93
CA ASN A 196 125.63 -19.78 55.18
C ASN A 196 125.57 -20.75 56.38
N ALA A 197 124.55 -21.61 56.46
CA ALA A 197 124.47 -22.62 57.51
C ALA A 197 125.62 -23.64 57.40
N ALA A 198 125.97 -24.08 56.19
CA ALA A 198 127.12 -24.96 55.96
C ALA A 198 128.46 -24.28 56.34
N ALA A 199 128.65 -23.00 55.99
CA ALA A 199 129.82 -22.23 56.36
C ALA A 199 129.95 -22.04 57.89
N ILE A 200 128.84 -21.75 58.58
CA ILE A 200 128.80 -21.65 60.06
C ILE A 200 129.15 -23.00 60.71
N GLN A 201 128.65 -24.11 60.17
CA GLN A 201 129.02 -25.45 60.67
C GLN A 201 130.50 -25.78 60.45
N GLN A 202 131.10 -25.37 59.32
CA GLN A 202 132.53 -25.55 59.07
C GLN A 202 133.40 -24.67 59.99
N GLU A 203 133.04 -23.40 60.21
CA GLU A 203 133.70 -22.52 61.18
C GLU A 203 133.59 -23.07 62.61
N ALA A 204 132.45 -23.65 62.99
CA ALA A 204 132.27 -24.30 64.29
C ALA A 204 133.16 -25.54 64.47
N ILE A 205 133.32 -26.37 63.43
CA ILE A 205 134.25 -27.51 63.43
C ILE A 205 135.70 -27.00 63.51
N ALA A 206 136.08 -26.04 62.67
CA ALA A 206 137.44 -25.49 62.65
C ALA A 206 137.83 -24.85 63.99
N ARG A 207 136.87 -24.23 64.71
CA ARG A 207 137.07 -23.74 66.08
C ARG A 207 137.23 -24.88 67.08
N ALA A 208 136.40 -25.92 67.02
CA ALA A 208 136.54 -27.08 67.91
C ALA A 208 137.89 -27.81 67.71
N ASP A 209 138.36 -27.92 66.46
CA ASP A 209 139.68 -28.47 66.13
C ASP A 209 140.80 -27.56 66.63
N ALA A 210 140.69 -26.23 66.46
CA ALA A 210 141.67 -25.26 66.96
C ALA A 210 141.74 -25.20 68.49
N ASP A 211 140.60 -25.27 69.18
CA ASP A 211 140.52 -25.34 70.64
C ASP A 211 141.10 -26.68 71.15
N SER A 212 140.88 -27.78 70.42
CA SER A 212 141.50 -29.09 70.72
C SER A 212 143.02 -29.05 70.53
N ALA A 213 143.51 -28.41 69.46
CA ALA A 213 144.94 -28.23 69.22
C ALA A 213 145.58 -27.31 70.27
N ASN A 214 144.90 -26.24 70.69
CA ASN A 214 145.33 -25.38 71.79
C ASN A 214 145.35 -26.14 73.13
N ALA A 215 144.37 -27.00 73.41
CA ALA A 215 144.36 -27.84 74.60
C ALA A 215 145.54 -28.83 74.61
N LEU A 216 145.86 -29.45 73.46
CA LEU A 216 147.02 -30.31 73.29
C LEU A 216 148.35 -29.54 73.47
N LEU A 217 148.43 -28.32 72.94
CA LEU A 217 149.60 -27.45 73.11
C LEU A 217 149.76 -27.04 74.58
N ILE A 218 148.68 -26.71 75.28
CA ILE A 218 148.67 -26.40 76.71
C ILE A 218 149.10 -27.63 77.53
N GLU A 219 148.65 -28.84 77.18
CA GLU A 219 149.09 -30.08 77.84
C GLU A 219 150.57 -30.40 77.54
N THR A 220 151.05 -30.11 76.34
CA THR A 220 152.47 -30.23 75.97
C THR A 220 153.33 -29.25 76.78
N VAL A 221 152.96 -27.97 76.83
CA VAL A 221 153.64 -26.95 77.65
C VAL A 221 153.51 -27.26 79.15
N ARG A 222 152.41 -27.89 79.60
CA ARG A 222 152.29 -28.39 80.98
C ARG A 222 153.26 -29.54 81.24
N ALA A 223 153.43 -30.46 80.29
CA ALA A 223 154.39 -31.55 80.39
C ALA A 223 155.84 -31.03 80.40
N GLU A 224 156.20 -30.13 79.48
CA GLU A 224 157.50 -29.44 79.46
C GLU A 224 157.74 -28.64 80.75
N SER A 225 156.72 -27.96 81.29
CA SER A 225 156.83 -27.21 82.55
C SER A 225 157.00 -28.14 83.75
N VAL A 226 156.34 -29.30 83.76
CA VAL A 226 156.54 -30.33 84.79
C VAL A 226 157.91 -31.01 84.65
N GLU A 227 158.40 -31.25 83.44
CA GLU A 227 159.76 -31.75 83.24
C GLU A 227 160.81 -30.70 83.64
N ASN A 228 160.60 -29.42 83.31
CA ASN A 228 161.45 -28.32 83.77
C ASN A 228 161.38 -28.13 85.30
N ASP A 229 160.24 -28.34 85.96
CA ASP A 229 160.16 -28.40 87.42
C ASP A 229 160.91 -29.62 87.96
N VAL A 230 160.80 -30.80 87.35
CA VAL A 230 161.56 -31.99 87.74
C VAL A 230 163.07 -31.79 87.55
N GLN A 231 163.52 -31.18 86.46
CA GLN A 231 164.92 -30.84 86.22
C GLN A 231 165.40 -29.74 87.18
N THR A 232 164.59 -28.70 87.41
CA THR A 232 164.88 -27.64 88.39
C THR A 232 164.95 -28.22 89.79
N ARG A 233 164.02 -29.11 90.17
CA ARG A 233 164.03 -29.85 91.44
C ARG A 233 165.15 -30.86 91.50
N ALA A 234 165.66 -31.41 90.40
CA ALA A 234 166.85 -32.26 90.39
C ALA A 234 168.13 -31.43 90.60
N LEU A 235 168.24 -30.26 89.95
CA LEU A 235 169.32 -29.30 90.18
C LEU A 235 169.26 -28.75 91.60
N VAL A 236 168.08 -28.36 92.08
CA VAL A 236 167.83 -27.93 93.47
C VAL A 236 167.97 -29.10 94.45
N THR A 237 167.75 -30.35 94.08
CA THR A 237 168.05 -31.51 94.95
C THR A 237 169.54 -31.88 94.90
N ASN A 238 170.28 -31.53 93.86
CA ASN A 238 171.75 -31.66 93.85
C ASN A 238 172.39 -30.52 94.68
N GLU A 239 171.98 -29.27 94.47
CA GLU A 239 172.36 -28.11 95.30
C GLU A 239 171.85 -28.27 96.74
N SER A 240 170.66 -28.85 96.95
CA SER A 240 170.11 -29.16 98.28
C SER A 240 170.58 -30.49 98.85
N ASN A 241 171.28 -31.36 98.10
CA ASN A 241 172.06 -32.46 98.68
C ASN A 241 173.46 -31.97 99.03
N ALA A 242 174.06 -31.08 98.24
CA ALA A 242 175.29 -30.36 98.62
C ALA A 242 175.03 -29.47 99.85
N ARG A 243 173.88 -28.79 99.91
CA ARG A 243 173.43 -28.07 101.11
C ARG A 243 172.88 -28.96 102.19
N ILE A 244 172.21 -30.10 101.94
CA ILE A 244 171.90 -31.03 103.04
C ILE A 244 173.18 -31.67 103.58
N ASP A 245 174.23 -31.90 102.81
CA ASP A 245 175.54 -32.28 103.38
C ASP A 245 176.20 -31.13 104.17
N ALA A 246 175.72 -29.88 104.03
CA ALA A 246 176.07 -28.72 104.86
C ALA A 246 175.04 -28.35 105.96
N ASP A 247 173.78 -28.76 105.85
CA ASP A 247 172.61 -28.37 106.67
C ASP A 247 172.02 -29.57 107.44
N LYS A 248 172.46 -30.78 107.15
CA LYS A 248 172.58 -31.90 108.10
C LYS A 248 173.67 -31.62 109.15
N ALA A 249 174.42 -30.53 108.97
CA ALA A 249 175.14 -29.84 110.03
C ALA A 249 174.37 -28.60 110.59
N LEU A 250 173.06 -28.39 110.31
CA LEU A 250 172.31 -27.15 110.70
C LEU A 250 170.77 -27.19 111.03
N ALA A 251 169.91 -28.09 110.47
CA ALA A 251 168.56 -28.59 110.95
C ALA A 251 167.14 -27.86 110.77
N GLU A 252 166.11 -28.61 110.25
CA GLU A 252 164.57 -28.62 110.44
C GLU A 252 163.54 -27.45 109.96
N ARG A 253 162.36 -27.64 109.20
CA ARG A 253 161.03 -26.79 109.05
C ARG A 253 159.84 -27.16 107.97
N VAL A 254 158.74 -26.35 107.59
CA VAL A 254 157.36 -26.71 106.87
C VAL A 254 156.47 -25.66 105.97
N THR A 255 155.20 -25.92 105.40
CA THR A 255 154.36 -25.18 104.28
C THR A 255 152.70 -25.13 104.22
N GLY A 256 151.91 -24.69 103.14
CA GLY A 256 150.35 -24.46 103.00
C GLY A 256 149.53 -24.24 101.58
N VAL A 257 148.16 -23.92 101.48
CA VAL A 257 147.08 -24.05 100.31
C VAL A 257 145.67 -23.20 100.44
N GLU A 258 144.52 -22.93 99.65
CA GLU A 258 143.82 -22.69 98.24
C GLU A 258 142.25 -22.17 98.35
N VAL A 259 141.12 -22.00 97.48
CA VAL A 259 140.48 -22.12 96.05
C VAL A 259 138.97 -21.47 95.77
N VAL A 260 138.32 -21.39 94.51
CA VAL A 260 136.80 -21.31 94.00
C VAL A 260 136.05 -19.96 93.41
N THR A 261 134.85 -19.68 92.69
CA THR A 261 133.45 -20.12 92.09
C THR A 261 132.71 -19.19 90.94
N LYS A 262 131.47 -19.43 90.28
CA LYS A 262 130.71 -18.57 89.18
C LYS A 262 129.13 -18.80 88.73
N PRO A 263 128.27 -17.86 88.09
CA PRO A 263 126.77 -17.96 87.66
C PRO A 263 126.14 -17.40 86.22
N ALA A 264 124.76 -17.33 85.91
CA ALA A 264 123.94 -16.82 84.65
C ALA A 264 122.30 -16.71 84.77
N LEU A 265 121.22 -16.38 83.91
CA LEU A 265 120.75 -15.81 82.53
C LEU A 265 119.12 -15.53 82.30
N ILE A 266 118.48 -14.98 81.17
CA ILE A 266 116.94 -14.64 80.94
C ILE A 266 116.30 -14.31 79.44
N GLY A 267 114.94 -14.00 79.18
CA GLY A 267 114.10 -13.70 77.87
C GLY A 267 112.68 -12.89 77.98
N SER A 268 111.60 -12.62 77.11
CA SER A 268 111.02 -12.78 75.66
C SER A 268 109.58 -12.03 75.26
N GLU A 269 108.85 -12.21 74.06
CA GLU A 269 107.36 -11.96 73.54
C GLU A 269 106.69 -10.77 72.61
N SER A 270 105.48 -10.92 71.87
CA SER A 270 104.70 -9.93 70.91
C SER A 270 103.20 -10.22 70.27
N GLU A 271 102.41 -9.34 69.49
CA GLU A 271 100.94 -9.49 68.92
C GLU A 271 100.24 -8.46 67.81
N LEU A 272 98.98 -8.68 67.19
CA LEU A 272 97.83 -7.82 66.52
C LEU A 272 97.48 -7.49 64.94
N ILE A 273 96.18 -7.14 64.56
CA ILE A 273 95.51 -6.24 63.44
C ILE A 273 95.38 -6.62 61.87
N GLY A 274 94.50 -6.15 60.88
CA GLY A 274 93.11 -5.50 60.65
C GLY A 274 92.78 -4.51 59.39
N ASN A 275 91.73 -4.62 58.47
CA ASN A 275 91.25 -3.63 57.35
C ASN A 275 89.86 -3.88 56.54
N ASP A 276 89.47 -3.13 55.44
CA ASP A 276 88.09 -2.74 54.89
C ASP A 276 87.78 -2.81 53.32
N GLY A 277 86.49 -2.93 52.88
CA GLY A 277 85.86 -2.24 51.68
C GLY A 277 85.54 -2.90 50.28
N GLY A 278 84.35 -2.63 49.65
CA GLY A 278 84.07 -2.80 48.18
C GLY A 278 82.63 -3.17 47.67
N TYR A 279 82.16 -2.60 46.53
CA TYR A 279 80.79 -2.79 45.94
C TYR A 279 80.73 -3.65 44.65
N ALA A 280 79.58 -4.32 44.37
CA ALA A 280 78.75 -4.16 43.14
C ALA A 280 77.59 -5.19 43.04
N GLY A 281 76.46 -4.84 42.42
CA GLY A 281 75.33 -5.74 42.13
C GLY A 281 74.52 -5.31 40.90
N VAL A 282 74.13 -6.26 40.04
CA VAL A 282 73.60 -5.99 38.69
C VAL A 282 72.07 -6.05 38.61
N TRP A 283 71.47 -5.14 37.83
CA TRP A 283 70.04 -5.11 37.51
C TRP A 283 69.79 -5.86 36.19
N SER A 284 68.81 -6.76 36.13
CA SER A 284 68.60 -7.67 34.99
C SER A 284 67.49 -7.21 34.04
N ILE A 285 67.70 -7.37 32.73
CA ILE A 285 66.77 -6.99 31.66
C ILE A 285 65.71 -8.10 31.51
N LEU A 286 64.74 -8.15 32.43
CA LEU A 286 63.62 -9.10 32.38
C LEU A 286 62.27 -8.46 32.77
N SER A 287 62.08 -7.18 32.43
CA SER A 287 60.83 -6.45 32.73
C SER A 287 60.41 -5.45 31.63
N ALA A 288 60.98 -5.55 30.42
CA ALA A 288 60.71 -4.62 29.31
C ALA A 288 59.90 -5.24 28.15
N VAL A 289 59.40 -6.47 28.30
CA VAL A 289 58.73 -7.23 27.22
C VAL A 289 57.22 -7.40 27.46
N GLN A 290 56.73 -7.19 28.68
CA GLN A 290 55.40 -7.66 29.09
C GLN A 290 54.24 -6.65 28.88
N GLU A 291 54.51 -5.44 28.39
CA GLU A 291 53.48 -4.40 28.16
C GLU A 291 53.05 -4.23 26.69
N GLY A 292 53.83 -4.72 25.72
CA GLY A 292 53.53 -4.56 24.29
C GLY A 292 52.29 -5.34 23.82
N ASP A 293 52.24 -6.63 24.13
CA ASP A 293 51.20 -7.54 23.60
C ASP A 293 49.80 -7.23 24.16
N LEU A 294 49.73 -6.78 25.41
CA LEU A 294 48.48 -6.43 26.10
C LEU A 294 47.77 -5.24 25.44
N LEU A 295 48.50 -4.35 24.77
CA LEU A 295 47.94 -3.19 24.08
C LEU A 295 47.40 -3.56 22.68
N GLN A 296 47.98 -4.57 22.02
CA GLN A 296 47.54 -5.02 20.69
C GLN A 296 46.26 -5.86 20.76
N ALA A 297 46.13 -6.71 21.79
CA ALA A 297 44.90 -7.48 22.06
C ALA A 297 43.69 -6.57 22.27
N LYS A 298 43.79 -5.58 23.17
CA LYS A 298 42.69 -4.65 23.51
C LYS A 298 42.14 -3.87 22.32
N ARG A 299 42.99 -3.51 21.34
CA ARG A 299 42.53 -2.83 20.10
C ARG A 299 41.76 -3.77 19.18
N THR A 300 42.11 -5.06 19.16
CA THR A 300 41.43 -6.08 18.35
C THR A 300 40.01 -6.32 18.89
N ASP A 301 39.87 -6.47 20.21
CA ASP A 301 38.56 -6.65 20.85
C ASP A 301 37.62 -5.45 20.61
N GLN A 302 38.14 -4.21 20.67
CA GLN A 302 37.35 -3.00 20.37
C GLN A 302 36.85 -2.95 18.92
N VAL A 303 37.65 -3.41 17.96
CA VAL A 303 37.24 -3.49 16.55
C VAL A 303 36.15 -4.56 16.37
N ILE A 304 36.28 -5.72 17.00
CA ILE A 304 35.26 -6.79 16.95
C ILE A 304 33.94 -6.32 17.58
N VAL A 305 33.98 -5.65 18.74
CA VAL A 305 32.77 -5.10 19.39
C VAL A 305 32.07 -4.07 18.52
N SER A 306 32.81 -3.15 17.90
CA SER A 306 32.22 -2.10 17.04
C SER A 306 31.67 -2.64 15.71
N ILE A 307 32.31 -3.66 15.11
CA ILE A 307 31.74 -4.41 13.96
C ILE A 307 30.42 -5.07 14.34
N ASN A 308 30.35 -5.76 15.48
CA ASN A 308 29.13 -6.42 15.95
C ASN A 308 28.00 -5.42 16.27
N GLN A 309 28.32 -4.24 16.82
CA GLN A 309 27.35 -3.16 17.06
C GLN A 309 26.81 -2.56 15.75
N ASN A 310 27.65 -2.40 14.73
CA ASN A 310 27.23 -1.98 13.40
C ASN A 310 26.31 -3.02 12.73
N ALA A 311 26.66 -4.30 12.81
CA ALA A 311 25.82 -5.40 12.30
C ALA A 311 24.44 -5.46 12.99
N ALA A 312 24.38 -5.25 14.30
CA ALA A 312 23.10 -5.15 15.03
C ALA A 312 22.27 -3.94 14.59
N SER A 313 22.91 -2.79 14.37
CA SER A 313 22.26 -1.56 13.91
C SER A 313 21.68 -1.72 12.50
N ILE A 314 22.45 -2.31 11.56
CA ILE A 314 22.01 -2.59 10.19
C ILE A 314 20.79 -3.54 10.17
N ASN A 315 20.79 -4.59 11.00
CA ASN A 315 19.62 -5.47 11.12
C ASN A 315 18.39 -4.73 11.65
N SER A 316 18.55 -3.82 12.63
CA SER A 316 17.43 -3.02 13.15
C SER A 316 16.85 -2.05 12.10
N GLU A 317 17.71 -1.45 11.28
CA GLU A 317 17.36 -0.57 10.15
C GLU A 317 16.61 -1.36 9.05
N GLN A 318 17.07 -2.57 8.71
CA GLN A 318 16.38 -3.45 7.75
C GLN A 318 15.00 -3.88 8.25
N ILE A 319 14.87 -4.27 9.53
CA ILE A 319 13.57 -4.64 10.12
C ILE A 319 12.61 -3.44 10.13
N ALA A 320 13.09 -2.24 10.49
CA ALA A 320 12.29 -1.02 10.49
C ALA A 320 11.78 -0.65 9.09
N ARG A 321 12.61 -0.81 8.06
CA ARG A 321 12.21 -0.59 6.65
C ARG A 321 11.18 -1.61 6.19
N ILE A 322 11.39 -2.90 6.44
CA ILE A 322 10.44 -3.97 6.10
C ILE A 322 9.07 -3.74 6.76
N GLU A 323 9.03 -3.24 8.01
CA GLU A 323 7.76 -2.93 8.67
C GLU A 323 7.10 -1.65 8.11
N GLY A 324 7.90 -0.63 7.76
CA GLY A 324 7.44 0.55 7.03
C GLY A 324 6.81 0.20 5.68
N ASP A 325 7.44 -0.67 4.90
CA ASP A 325 6.94 -1.14 3.60
C ASP A 325 5.61 -1.91 3.74
N LYS A 326 5.45 -2.71 4.80
CA LYS A 326 4.15 -3.35 5.13
C LYS A 326 3.08 -2.32 5.46
N VAL A 327 3.39 -1.29 6.24
CA VAL A 327 2.44 -0.23 6.60
C VAL A 327 2.01 0.55 5.35
N ILE A 328 2.95 0.89 4.46
CA ILE A 328 2.65 1.53 3.17
C ILE A 328 1.79 0.61 2.29
N ALA A 329 2.15 -0.66 2.15
CA ALA A 329 1.39 -1.63 1.36
C ALA A 329 -0.03 -1.84 1.90
N LYS A 330 -0.21 -1.85 3.24
CA LYS A 330 -1.53 -1.90 3.86
C LYS A 330 -2.33 -0.64 3.58
N ALA A 331 -1.74 0.55 3.75
CA ALA A 331 -2.41 1.82 3.48
C ALA A 331 -2.87 1.93 2.01
N LEU A 332 -2.05 1.44 1.07
CA LEU A 332 -2.41 1.37 -0.36
C LEU A 332 -3.58 0.40 -0.61
N THR A 333 -3.62 -0.73 0.11
CA THR A 333 -4.70 -1.72 0.02
C THR A 333 -6.00 -1.19 0.62
N ASP A 334 -5.95 -0.57 1.80
CA ASP A 334 -7.09 0.06 2.47
C ASP A 334 -7.67 1.19 1.60
N TYR A 335 -6.81 1.99 0.97
CA TYR A 335 -7.20 3.06 0.06
C TYR A 335 -7.88 2.52 -1.21
N SER A 336 -7.35 1.45 -1.83
CA SER A 336 -8.02 0.80 -2.97
C SER A 336 -9.42 0.34 -2.58
N ALA A 337 -9.56 -0.42 -1.48
CA ALA A 337 -10.85 -0.92 -1.03
C ALA A 337 -11.86 0.22 -0.74
N SER A 338 -11.41 1.33 -0.16
CA SER A 338 -12.26 2.52 0.04
C SER A 338 -12.69 3.18 -1.27
N ASN A 339 -11.81 3.21 -2.28
CA ASN A 339 -12.10 3.81 -3.59
C ASN A 339 -13.01 2.90 -4.44
N ASP A 340 -12.81 1.58 -4.38
CA ASP A 340 -13.67 0.58 -5.01
C ASP A 340 -15.10 0.63 -4.45
N GLN A 341 -15.24 0.79 -3.12
CA GLN A 341 -16.54 0.98 -2.47
C GLN A 341 -17.20 2.31 -2.86
N ALA A 342 -16.43 3.40 -2.97
CA ALA A 342 -16.94 4.69 -3.44
C ALA A 342 -17.47 4.60 -4.88
N LEU A 343 -16.71 3.93 -5.77
CA LEU A 343 -17.12 3.70 -7.16
C LEU A 343 -18.37 2.80 -7.27
N ALA A 344 -18.50 1.79 -6.41
CA ALA A 344 -19.70 0.96 -6.33
C ALA A 344 -20.94 1.77 -5.90
N ASN A 345 -20.81 2.64 -4.89
CA ASN A 345 -21.89 3.51 -4.42
C ASN A 345 -22.35 4.49 -5.53
N VAL A 346 -21.41 5.03 -6.31
CA VAL A 346 -21.71 5.91 -7.45
C VAL A 346 -22.44 5.16 -8.57
N ARG A 347 -22.00 3.95 -8.92
CA ARG A 347 -22.69 3.09 -9.92
C ARG A 347 -24.13 2.78 -9.50
N GLN A 348 -24.33 2.30 -8.28
CA GLN A 348 -25.66 1.99 -7.75
C GLN A 348 -26.61 3.21 -7.74
N SER A 349 -26.05 4.40 -7.45
CA SER A 349 -26.80 5.65 -7.49
C SER A 349 -27.22 6.04 -8.92
N ALA A 350 -26.32 5.87 -9.89
CA ALA A 350 -26.61 6.11 -11.31
C ALA A 350 -27.63 5.11 -11.88
N GLU A 351 -27.48 3.82 -11.59
CA GLU A 351 -28.42 2.76 -11.99
C GLU A 351 -29.84 3.02 -11.44
N SER A 352 -29.95 3.46 -10.17
CA SER A 352 -31.25 3.84 -9.58
C SER A 352 -31.88 5.08 -10.23
N ALA A 353 -31.07 6.03 -10.71
CA ALA A 353 -31.55 7.19 -11.44
C ALA A 353 -32.03 6.84 -12.86
N VAL A 354 -31.26 6.02 -13.59
CA VAL A 354 -31.64 5.53 -14.92
C VAL A 354 -32.94 4.73 -14.87
N SER A 355 -33.07 3.76 -13.96
CA SER A 355 -34.27 2.94 -13.83
C SER A 355 -35.54 3.75 -13.50
N LYS A 356 -35.42 4.84 -12.71
CA LYS A 356 -36.52 5.79 -12.49
C LYS A 356 -36.86 6.58 -13.76
N SER A 357 -35.85 6.98 -14.55
CA SER A 357 -36.06 7.67 -15.82
C SER A 357 -36.77 6.78 -16.86
N GLU A 358 -36.39 5.51 -16.95
CA GLU A 358 -37.05 4.51 -17.80
C GLU A 358 -38.51 4.30 -17.39
N SER A 359 -38.78 4.14 -16.09
CA SER A 359 -40.14 3.98 -15.57
C SER A 359 -41.02 5.23 -15.81
N ASN A 360 -40.45 6.43 -15.67
CA ASN A 360 -41.14 7.68 -16.00
C ASN A 360 -41.42 7.80 -17.51
N ALA A 361 -40.49 7.39 -18.38
CA ALA A 361 -40.69 7.40 -19.83
C ALA A 361 -41.84 6.45 -20.23
N GLN A 362 -41.85 5.22 -19.70
CA GLN A 362 -42.95 4.27 -19.90
C GLN A 362 -44.31 4.83 -19.43
N ALA A 363 -44.33 5.53 -18.30
CA ALA A 363 -45.53 6.20 -17.80
C ALA A 363 -46.00 7.35 -18.71
N LEU A 364 -45.08 8.09 -19.35
CA LEU A 364 -45.40 9.12 -20.35
C LEU A 364 -46.03 8.51 -21.61
N THR A 365 -45.43 7.47 -22.17
CA THR A 365 -45.96 6.76 -23.36
C THR A 365 -47.36 6.17 -23.09
N ALA A 366 -47.57 5.62 -21.89
CA ALA A 366 -48.88 5.13 -21.47
C ALA A 366 -49.92 6.24 -21.24
N LEU A 367 -49.49 7.45 -20.87
CA LEU A 367 -50.37 8.61 -20.74
C LEU A 367 -50.76 9.18 -22.10
N ASP A 368 -49.81 9.36 -23.02
CA ASP A 368 -50.07 9.83 -24.39
C ASP A 368 -51.07 8.91 -25.12
N SER A 369 -50.84 7.60 -25.09
CA SER A 369 -51.76 6.62 -25.69
C SER A 369 -53.19 6.77 -25.17
N ARG A 370 -53.37 7.03 -23.87
CA ARG A 370 -54.68 7.28 -23.24
C ARG A 370 -55.29 8.63 -23.65
N VAL A 371 -54.49 9.67 -23.85
CA VAL A 371 -54.95 10.97 -24.35
C VAL A 371 -55.42 10.85 -25.80
N ASN A 372 -54.69 10.11 -26.64
CA ASN A 372 -55.06 9.87 -28.04
C ASN A 372 -56.33 9.02 -28.18
N ILE A 373 -56.56 8.03 -27.30
CA ILE A 373 -57.84 7.32 -27.20
C ILE A 373 -58.96 8.29 -26.79
N ALA A 374 -58.80 9.05 -25.71
CA ALA A 374 -59.82 9.99 -25.25
C ALA A 374 -60.17 11.09 -26.28
N ALA A 375 -59.19 11.54 -27.09
CA ALA A 375 -59.42 12.47 -28.19
C ALA A 375 -60.21 11.82 -29.36
N THR A 376 -60.04 10.52 -29.58
CA THR A 376 -60.80 9.72 -30.55
C THR A 376 -62.25 9.54 -30.06
N ASP A 377 -62.44 9.08 -28.82
CA ASP A 377 -63.76 8.91 -28.18
C ASP A 377 -64.57 10.23 -28.19
N ALA A 378 -63.92 11.35 -27.85
CA ALA A 378 -64.52 12.68 -27.88
C ALA A 378 -64.83 13.21 -29.30
N SER A 379 -64.27 12.57 -30.33
CA SER A 379 -64.55 12.87 -31.74
C SER A 379 -65.70 12.01 -32.28
N GLU A 380 -65.77 10.73 -31.90
CA GLU A 380 -66.94 9.88 -32.17
C GLU A 380 -68.19 10.40 -31.44
N ALA A 381 -68.07 10.81 -30.18
CA ALA A 381 -69.18 11.39 -29.41
C ALA A 381 -69.81 12.62 -30.12
N LYS A 382 -69.00 13.47 -30.76
CA LYS A 382 -69.49 14.61 -31.55
C LYS A 382 -70.22 14.17 -32.82
N GLN A 383 -69.71 13.17 -33.53
CA GLN A 383 -70.38 12.63 -34.72
C GLN A 383 -71.73 11.97 -34.35
N ASN A 384 -71.76 11.24 -33.24
CA ASN A 384 -72.98 10.64 -32.71
C ASN A 384 -74.01 11.71 -32.29
N ALA A 385 -73.57 12.79 -31.63
CA ALA A 385 -74.43 13.93 -31.29
C ALA A 385 -74.99 14.64 -32.54
N ALA A 386 -74.14 14.93 -33.55
CA ALA A 386 -74.58 15.52 -34.81
C ALA A 386 -75.58 14.60 -35.57
N SER A 387 -75.36 13.27 -35.55
CA SER A 387 -76.31 12.31 -36.12
C SER A 387 -77.64 12.27 -35.36
N ALA A 388 -77.63 12.46 -34.03
CA ALA A 388 -78.83 12.55 -33.23
C ALA A 388 -79.63 13.84 -33.50
N ILE A 389 -78.94 14.99 -33.61
CA ILE A 389 -79.54 16.27 -34.00
C ILE A 389 -80.21 16.16 -35.38
N SER A 390 -79.49 15.66 -36.38
CA SER A 390 -80.05 15.49 -37.73
C SER A 390 -81.27 14.56 -37.78
N LYS A 391 -81.30 13.51 -36.95
CA LYS A 391 -82.49 12.65 -36.79
C LYS A 391 -83.66 13.39 -36.13
N ALA A 392 -83.40 14.28 -35.17
CA ALA A 392 -84.42 15.12 -34.54
C ALA A 392 -84.99 16.16 -35.53
N GLU A 393 -84.14 16.82 -36.32
CA GLU A 393 -84.55 17.74 -37.39
C GLU A 393 -85.45 17.04 -38.43
N ILE A 394 -85.08 15.83 -38.85
CA ILE A 394 -85.89 15.00 -39.75
C ILE A 394 -87.24 14.64 -39.09
N ALA A 395 -87.26 14.30 -37.80
CA ALA A 395 -88.50 13.98 -37.09
C ALA A 395 -89.43 15.20 -36.94
N VAL A 396 -88.89 16.40 -36.70
CA VAL A 396 -89.66 17.66 -36.70
C VAL A 396 -90.24 17.93 -38.08
N SER A 397 -89.43 17.85 -39.14
CA SER A 397 -89.91 18.05 -40.53
C SER A 397 -90.98 17.03 -40.94
N GLN A 398 -90.90 15.79 -40.44
CA GLN A 398 -91.96 14.79 -40.61
C GLN A 398 -93.23 15.13 -39.82
N ALA A 399 -93.11 15.69 -38.61
CA ALA A 399 -94.25 16.16 -37.83
C ALA A 399 -94.94 17.37 -38.46
N ASP A 400 -94.19 18.35 -38.97
CA ASP A 400 -94.71 19.51 -39.72
C ASP A 400 -95.44 19.06 -41.00
N SER A 401 -94.88 18.07 -41.71
CA SER A 401 -95.50 17.46 -42.88
C SER A 401 -96.80 16.75 -42.52
N ALA A 402 -96.83 16.00 -41.42
CA ALA A 402 -98.03 15.32 -40.92
C ALA A 402 -99.11 16.32 -40.44
N ALA A 403 -98.71 17.42 -39.78
CA ALA A 403 -99.59 18.50 -39.39
C ALA A 403 -100.20 19.21 -40.61
N SER A 404 -99.41 19.45 -41.66
CA SER A 404 -99.88 20.01 -42.93
C SER A 404 -100.90 19.09 -43.62
N ILE A 405 -100.65 17.78 -43.63
CA ILE A 405 -101.60 16.78 -44.14
C ILE A 405 -102.89 16.75 -43.30
N ALA A 406 -102.79 16.85 -41.97
CA ALA A 406 -103.94 16.91 -41.08
C ALA A 406 -104.79 18.19 -41.29
N GLN A 407 -104.14 19.35 -41.50
CA GLN A 407 -104.82 20.59 -41.88
C GLN A 407 -105.54 20.46 -43.22
N GLN A 408 -104.90 19.86 -44.24
CA GLN A 408 -105.54 19.61 -45.53
C GLN A 408 -106.75 18.68 -45.37
N ALA A 409 -106.61 17.54 -44.68
CA ALA A 409 -107.71 16.61 -44.44
C ALA A 409 -108.87 17.26 -43.66
N HIS A 410 -108.58 18.15 -42.72
CA HIS A 410 -109.60 18.92 -41.99
C HIS A 410 -110.30 19.97 -42.89
N ALA A 411 -109.57 20.63 -43.78
CA ALA A 411 -110.14 21.54 -44.78
C ALA A 411 -111.03 20.80 -45.79
N GLU A 412 -110.62 19.63 -46.25
CA GLU A 412 -111.42 18.75 -47.12
C GLU A 412 -112.68 18.23 -46.40
N ALA A 413 -112.58 17.83 -45.13
CA ALA A 413 -113.73 17.45 -44.31
C ALA A 413 -114.70 18.63 -44.09
N SER A 414 -114.18 19.85 -43.90
CA SER A 414 -114.98 21.07 -43.76
C SER A 414 -115.69 21.44 -45.07
N ALA A 415 -115.02 21.29 -46.22
CA ALA A 415 -115.62 21.47 -47.53
C ALA A 415 -116.71 20.41 -47.81
N ALA A 416 -116.51 19.17 -47.39
CA ALA A 416 -117.52 18.11 -47.45
C ALA A 416 -118.72 18.40 -46.54
N SER A 417 -118.50 18.92 -45.33
CA SER A 417 -119.56 19.34 -44.39
C SER A 417 -120.38 20.52 -44.93
N SER A 418 -119.73 21.52 -45.54
CA SER A 418 -120.40 22.60 -46.26
C SER A 418 -121.22 22.09 -47.44
N THR A 419 -120.67 21.14 -48.22
CA THR A 419 -121.38 20.50 -49.34
C THR A 419 -122.60 19.71 -48.86
N ALA A 420 -122.49 18.96 -47.76
CA ALA A 420 -123.61 18.25 -47.13
C ALA A 420 -124.68 19.22 -46.60
N SER A 421 -124.27 20.34 -46.00
CA SER A 421 -125.18 21.40 -45.53
C SER A 421 -125.95 22.04 -46.70
N ASN A 422 -125.28 22.28 -47.83
CA ASN A 422 -125.91 22.77 -49.05
C ASN A 422 -126.85 21.73 -49.68
N ALA A 423 -126.53 20.43 -49.61
CA ALA A 423 -127.42 19.36 -50.02
C ALA A 423 -128.67 19.27 -49.12
N VAL A 424 -128.52 19.43 -47.80
CA VAL A 424 -129.65 19.51 -46.84
C VAL A 424 -130.51 20.74 -47.11
N ASN A 425 -129.92 21.90 -47.37
CA ASN A 425 -130.67 23.11 -47.75
C ASN A 425 -131.43 22.91 -49.08
N THR A 426 -130.81 22.24 -50.05
CA THR A 426 -131.46 21.88 -51.32
C THR A 426 -132.62 20.90 -51.11
N ALA A 427 -132.45 19.89 -50.24
CA ALA A 427 -133.50 18.95 -49.88
C ALA A 427 -134.65 19.61 -49.12
N ASN A 428 -134.35 20.56 -48.22
CA ASN A 428 -135.34 21.38 -47.52
C ASN A 428 -136.12 22.27 -48.51
N GLY A 429 -135.45 22.87 -49.49
CA GLY A 429 -136.09 23.60 -50.59
C GLY A 429 -137.00 22.70 -51.44
N ALA A 430 -136.53 21.50 -51.80
CA ALA A 430 -137.34 20.51 -52.51
C ALA A 430 -138.56 20.05 -51.67
N ALA A 431 -138.41 19.89 -50.35
CA ALA A 431 -139.50 19.57 -49.45
C ALA A 431 -140.49 20.74 -49.27
N ALA A 432 -140.02 21.99 -49.26
CA ALA A 432 -140.87 23.17 -49.29
C ALA A 432 -141.69 23.23 -50.59
N ASN A 433 -141.03 23.08 -51.75
CA ASN A 433 -141.68 22.99 -53.06
C ASN A 433 -142.67 21.81 -53.14
N ALA A 434 -142.37 20.68 -52.51
CA ALA A 434 -143.29 19.54 -52.43
C ALA A 434 -144.50 19.81 -51.51
N ASN A 435 -144.34 20.56 -50.42
CA ASN A 435 -145.44 21.01 -49.57
C ASN A 435 -146.29 22.10 -50.25
N GLU A 436 -145.68 23.00 -51.01
CA GLU A 436 -146.37 23.96 -51.87
C GLU A 436 -147.14 23.21 -52.98
N ALA A 437 -146.50 22.28 -53.69
CA ALA A 437 -147.16 21.44 -54.69
C ALA A 437 -148.31 20.61 -54.09
N LYS A 438 -148.17 20.10 -52.86
CA LYS A 438 -149.24 19.43 -52.11
C LYS A 438 -150.37 20.39 -51.73
N THR A 439 -150.07 21.65 -51.40
CA THR A 439 -151.06 22.69 -51.08
C THR A 439 -151.80 23.16 -52.35
N ASN A 440 -151.08 23.30 -53.46
CA ASN A 440 -151.63 23.58 -54.78
C ASN A 440 -152.46 22.38 -55.29
N ALA A 441 -152.03 21.15 -55.05
CA ALA A 441 -152.81 19.94 -55.34
C ALA A 441 -154.06 19.82 -54.44
N ALA A 442 -153.99 20.21 -53.16
CA ALA A 442 -155.16 20.29 -52.29
C ALA A 442 -156.14 21.40 -52.70
N THR A 443 -155.61 22.53 -53.19
CA THR A 443 -156.40 23.64 -53.75
C THR A 443 -157.06 23.23 -55.07
N ALA A 444 -156.30 22.58 -55.97
CA ALA A 444 -156.81 22.00 -57.20
C ALA A 444 -157.80 20.85 -56.93
N LEU A 445 -157.63 20.07 -55.85
CA LEU A 445 -158.59 19.06 -55.42
C LEU A 445 -159.85 19.68 -54.81
N SER A 446 -159.74 20.81 -54.10
CA SER A 446 -160.89 21.59 -53.62
C SER A 446 -161.67 22.21 -54.78
N GLN A 447 -160.97 22.81 -55.75
CA GLN A 447 -161.54 23.27 -57.01
C GLN A 447 -162.14 22.11 -57.82
N SER A 448 -161.49 20.94 -57.86
CA SER A 448 -161.99 19.74 -58.51
C SER A 448 -163.16 19.11 -57.76
N SER A 449 -163.28 19.32 -56.44
CA SER A 449 -164.42 18.83 -55.64
C SER A 449 -165.62 19.77 -55.78
N ALA A 450 -165.39 21.08 -55.88
CA ALA A 450 -166.40 22.04 -56.28
C ALA A 450 -166.86 21.76 -57.74
N ALA A 451 -165.91 21.55 -58.65
CA ALA A 451 -166.19 21.16 -60.03
C ALA A 451 -166.78 19.74 -60.15
N ALA A 452 -166.55 18.83 -59.21
CA ALA A 452 -167.19 17.50 -59.16
C ALA A 452 -168.54 17.52 -58.43
N SER A 453 -168.81 18.49 -57.56
CA SER A 453 -170.18 18.77 -57.09
C SER A 453 -171.00 19.36 -58.24
N GLN A 454 -170.42 20.32 -58.97
CA GLN A 454 -170.98 20.84 -60.21
C GLN A 454 -171.08 19.76 -61.29
N SER A 455 -170.10 18.87 -61.41
CA SER A 455 -170.10 17.79 -62.40
C SER A 455 -170.80 16.52 -61.94
N ALA A 456 -171.26 16.43 -60.69
CA ALA A 456 -172.28 15.48 -60.26
C ALA A 456 -173.65 16.00 -60.70
N ALA A 457 -173.94 17.29 -60.48
CA ALA A 457 -175.10 17.96 -61.07
C ALA A 457 -175.09 17.94 -62.61
N ASN A 458 -173.91 17.92 -63.25
CA ASN A 458 -173.78 17.67 -64.70
C ASN A 458 -173.65 16.18 -65.08
N ALA A 459 -173.45 15.24 -64.13
CA ALA A 459 -173.45 13.79 -64.40
C ALA A 459 -174.86 13.20 -64.32
N GLU A 460 -175.76 13.84 -63.55
CA GLU A 460 -177.20 13.74 -63.77
C GLU A 460 -177.61 14.23 -65.19
N GLN A 461 -176.66 14.81 -65.95
CA GLN A 461 -176.82 15.19 -67.37
C GLN A 461 -175.95 14.37 -68.37
N ILE A 462 -174.87 13.61 -68.00
CA ILE A 462 -173.85 12.95 -68.90
C ILE A 462 -173.01 11.73 -68.24
N GLN A 463 -172.51 10.61 -68.87
CA GLN A 463 -171.97 9.32 -68.16
C GLN A 463 -170.60 8.40 -68.72
N SER A 464 -169.17 8.19 -68.17
CA SER A 464 -167.75 7.17 -68.30
C SER A 464 -165.99 7.21 -67.80
N ILE A 465 -164.83 6.22 -67.63
CA ILE A 465 -163.10 6.22 -67.29
C ILE A 465 -161.73 5.00 -67.24
N LYS A 466 -160.23 5.01 -66.87
CA LYS A 466 -158.78 3.99 -66.91
C LYS A 466 -157.14 4.09 -66.11
N VAL A 467 -155.72 3.51 -65.93
CA VAL A 467 -154.36 2.41 -66.09
C VAL A 467 -152.70 2.51 -65.31
N ASP A 468 -151.28 1.93 -65.12
CA ASP A 468 -149.90 0.85 -65.29
C ASP A 468 -148.30 0.82 -64.38
N LEU A 469 -146.88 0.25 -64.19
CA LEU A 469 -145.45 -0.74 -64.42
C LEU A 469 -143.93 -0.83 -63.40
N GLY A 470 -142.51 -1.43 -63.18
CA GLY A 470 -141.07 -2.37 -63.47
C GLY A 470 -139.47 -2.57 -62.58
N GLY A 471 -138.17 -3.36 -62.73
CA GLY A 471 -136.68 -3.57 -61.83
C GLY A 471 -134.97 -4.34 -61.79
N LYS A 472 -133.59 -4.76 -61.24
CA LYS A 472 -131.97 -5.42 -61.48
C LYS A 472 -130.73 -6.05 -60.30
N ALA A 473 -129.29 -6.52 -60.04
CA ALA A 473 -127.63 -6.92 -60.36
C ALA A 473 -126.32 -7.81 -59.41
N SER A 474 -124.80 -8.03 -59.51
CA SER A 474 -123.52 -8.93 -58.73
C SER A 474 -121.70 -8.86 -58.83
N THR A 475 -120.34 -9.44 -58.42
CA THR A 475 -119.16 -10.55 -57.74
C THR A 475 -117.41 -10.30 -57.34
N GLY A 476 -116.05 -10.91 -56.93
CA GLY A 476 -114.84 -12.11 -56.56
C GLY A 476 -113.13 -11.90 -55.98
N ALA A 477 -111.76 -12.51 -55.65
CA ALA A 477 -110.51 -13.70 -55.42
C ALA A 477 -108.88 -13.52 -54.61
N LEU A 478 -107.51 -14.12 -54.30
CA LEU A 478 -106.20 -15.27 -54.24
C LEU A 478 -104.59 -15.13 -53.39
N GLU A 479 -103.21 -15.72 -53.05
CA GLU A 479 -101.92 -16.88 -52.88
C GLU A 479 -100.29 -16.70 -52.07
N GLN A 480 -98.92 -17.29 -51.72
CA GLN A 480 -97.60 -18.41 -51.57
C GLN A 480 -96.06 -18.25 -50.59
N VAL A 481 -94.67 -18.81 -50.25
CA VAL A 481 -93.36 -19.94 -50.15
C VAL A 481 -91.73 -19.73 -49.37
N LYS A 482 -90.36 -20.32 -48.97
CA LYS A 482 -89.10 -21.48 -48.62
C LYS A 482 -87.48 -21.28 -47.85
N SER A 483 -86.41 -22.22 -47.35
CA SER A 483 -84.80 -22.12 -46.73
C SER A 483 -83.49 -23.31 -46.42
N ASP A 484 -82.08 -23.23 -45.88
CA ASP A 484 -80.65 -24.22 -45.76
C ASP A 484 -79.12 -24.17 -44.76
N VAL A 485 -77.86 -25.01 -44.59
CA VAL A 485 -76.42 -25.06 -43.59
C VAL A 485 -74.85 -26.00 -43.52
N ARG A 486 -73.53 -25.90 -42.75
CA ARG A 486 -72.05 -26.81 -42.48
C ARG A 486 -70.58 -26.63 -41.39
N ASP A 487 -69.26 -27.40 -41.22
CA ASP A 487 -67.93 -27.58 -40.12
C ASP A 487 -66.21 -28.23 -40.18
N VAL A 488 -65.00 -28.26 -39.24
CA VAL A 488 -63.34 -28.86 -39.13
C VAL A 488 -62.05 -29.03 -37.84
N ASP A 489 -60.58 -29.44 -37.82
CA ASP A 489 -59.32 -29.88 -36.67
C ASP A 489 -57.49 -29.93 -36.66
N ASN A 490 -56.45 -30.25 -35.60
CA ASN A 490 -54.83 -30.86 -35.37
C ASN A 490 -53.37 -30.65 -34.30
N LYS A 491 -52.00 -31.34 -34.15
CA LYS A 491 -50.71 -31.39 -32.99
C LYS A 491 -48.99 -32.03 -32.88
N ILE A 492 -47.84 -31.76 -31.92
CA ILE A 492 -46.32 -32.22 -31.21
C ILE A 492 -44.65 -31.91 -31.45
N THR A 493 -43.69 -31.75 -30.40
CA THR A 493 -42.26 -31.04 -30.17
C THR A 493 -40.76 -31.68 -30.03
N ALA A 494 -39.59 -30.92 -30.16
CA ALA A 494 -38.15 -31.18 -29.70
C ALA A 494 -37.13 -29.94 -29.53
N GLN A 495 -35.86 -30.06 -29.02
CA GLN A 495 -34.81 -28.96 -28.85
C GLN A 495 -33.29 -29.41 -28.86
N THR A 496 -32.33 -28.46 -29.12
CA THR A 496 -30.82 -28.48 -28.98
C THR A 496 -29.93 -29.06 -30.13
N THR A 497 -28.62 -28.69 -30.18
CA THR A 497 -27.69 -28.98 -31.31
C THR A 497 -26.17 -28.91 -30.98
N ARG A 498 -25.39 -29.95 -31.39
CA ARG A 498 -24.09 -29.98 -32.15
C ARG A 498 -22.81 -29.19 -31.70
N ILE A 499 -21.54 -29.64 -31.95
CA ILE A 499 -20.92 -30.96 -32.30
C ILE A 499 -19.36 -30.97 -32.13
N ASP A 500 -18.80 -32.14 -31.76
CA ASP A 500 -17.47 -32.82 -31.90
C ASP A 500 -16.07 -32.18 -32.18
N GLY A 501 -15.05 -32.66 -31.43
CA GLY A 501 -13.82 -33.34 -31.93
C GLY A 501 -12.41 -32.74 -31.66
N VAL A 502 -11.26 -33.46 -31.67
CA VAL A 502 -10.86 -34.91 -31.61
C VAL A 502 -9.31 -35.05 -31.40
N TYR A 503 -8.81 -35.98 -30.54
CA TYR A 503 -7.44 -36.63 -30.40
C TYR A 503 -6.11 -35.78 -30.50
N ALA A 504 -4.91 -36.11 -29.98
CA ALA A 504 -4.28 -36.97 -28.93
C ALA A 504 -2.72 -36.68 -28.96
N GLN A 505 -1.68 -37.32 -28.36
CA GLN A 505 -1.44 -38.49 -27.46
C GLN A 505 0.03 -38.51 -26.90
N LEU A 506 0.31 -39.28 -25.82
CA LEU A 506 1.54 -40.07 -25.50
C LEU A 506 2.89 -39.44 -24.99
N ASN A 507 3.27 -39.76 -23.72
CA ASN A 507 4.49 -40.44 -23.16
C ASN A 507 5.87 -40.40 -23.92
N PRO A 508 7.10 -40.57 -23.30
CA PRO A 508 7.44 -41.46 -22.16
C PRO A 508 8.62 -40.96 -21.22
N PRO A 509 9.63 -41.73 -20.68
CA PRO A 509 10.07 -41.58 -19.26
C PRO A 509 11.61 -41.65 -18.96
N LEU A 510 11.98 -42.01 -17.71
CA LEU A 510 13.11 -42.88 -17.26
C LEU A 510 14.35 -42.33 -16.50
N ILE A 511 15.02 -43.31 -15.88
CA ILE A 511 16.01 -43.33 -14.77
C ILE A 511 17.47 -43.25 -15.25
N GLY A 512 18.38 -42.76 -14.41
CA GLY A 512 19.80 -43.17 -14.39
C GLY A 512 20.80 -42.04 -14.08
N SER A 513 22.05 -42.32 -13.66
CA SER A 513 22.64 -43.58 -13.14
C SER A 513 24.11 -43.36 -12.75
N GLU A 514 24.57 -44.07 -11.71
CA GLU A 514 25.93 -44.62 -11.55
C GLU A 514 27.17 -43.69 -11.45
N SER A 515 28.21 -44.26 -10.80
CA SER A 515 29.58 -43.74 -10.59
C SER A 515 29.71 -42.44 -9.74
N GLU A 516 30.72 -42.25 -8.90
CA GLU A 516 31.91 -43.06 -8.58
C GLU A 516 32.16 -43.14 -7.06
N LEU A 517 32.80 -44.23 -6.61
CA LEU A 517 33.58 -44.27 -5.38
C LEU A 517 35.06 -44.12 -5.75
N VAL A 518 35.88 -43.49 -4.91
CA VAL A 518 37.25 -43.90 -4.55
C VAL A 518 37.87 -42.88 -3.58
N GLY A 519 38.65 -43.37 -2.62
CA GLY A 519 39.66 -42.59 -1.89
C GLY A 519 40.92 -43.44 -1.71
N ASN A 520 42.05 -42.84 -1.33
CA ASN A 520 43.19 -43.56 -0.75
C ASN A 520 44.15 -42.62 0.00
N GLU A 521 45.04 -43.20 0.82
CA GLU A 521 45.95 -42.52 1.74
C GLU A 521 47.41 -42.56 1.25
N GLY A 522 48.28 -41.68 1.76
CA GLY A 522 49.73 -41.86 1.68
C GLY A 522 50.60 -40.59 1.67
N GLY A 523 51.21 -40.25 2.80
CA GLY A 523 52.25 -39.21 2.90
C GLY A 523 52.64 -38.89 4.35
N TYR A 524 53.96 -38.85 4.65
CA TYR A 524 54.50 -38.65 6.00
C TYR A 524 55.24 -37.30 6.14
N ALA A 525 55.19 -36.72 7.35
CA ALA A 525 56.07 -35.64 7.82
C ALA A 525 57.35 -36.23 8.48
N GLY A 526 58.43 -35.49 8.77
CA GLY A 526 58.74 -34.06 8.58
C GLY A 526 59.89 -33.65 9.52
N VAL A 527 60.48 -32.46 9.34
CA VAL A 527 61.49 -31.89 10.27
C VAL A 527 61.30 -30.37 10.37
N TRP A 528 61.46 -29.79 11.56
CA TRP A 528 61.03 -28.43 11.93
C TRP A 528 62.23 -27.63 12.51
N SER A 529 62.43 -26.38 12.10
CA SER A 529 63.50 -25.50 12.63
C SER A 529 63.08 -24.02 12.67
N GLU A 530 63.95 -23.10 13.12
CA GLU A 530 63.64 -21.65 13.16
C GLU A 530 63.24 -21.07 11.79
N GLN A 531 63.72 -21.64 10.69
CA GLN A 531 63.29 -21.23 9.36
C GLN A 531 61.82 -21.58 9.12
N SER A 532 61.37 -22.73 9.63
CA SER A 532 59.94 -23.08 9.70
C SER A 532 59.19 -22.09 10.59
N ALA A 533 59.72 -21.69 11.75
CA ALA A 533 59.05 -20.74 12.65
C ALA A 533 58.85 -19.35 12.02
N ARG A 534 59.81 -18.88 11.19
CA ARG A 534 59.64 -17.67 10.36
C ARG A 534 58.63 -17.88 9.23
N ILE A 535 58.72 -19.00 8.52
CA ILE A 535 57.73 -19.42 7.51
C ILE A 535 56.33 -19.54 8.13
N GLU A 536 56.20 -19.91 9.40
CA GLU A 536 54.92 -20.02 10.13
C GLU A 536 54.39 -18.66 10.58
N GLY A 537 55.26 -17.71 10.92
CA GLY A 537 54.91 -16.30 11.07
C GLY A 537 54.40 -15.70 9.75
N ASP A 538 55.17 -15.86 8.68
CA ASP A 538 54.82 -15.38 7.33
C ASP A 538 53.57 -16.10 6.77
N LEU A 539 53.38 -17.39 7.08
CA LEU A 539 52.18 -18.16 6.74
C LEU A 539 50.98 -17.81 7.61
N ALA A 540 51.17 -17.38 8.87
CA ALA A 540 50.09 -16.84 9.70
C ALA A 540 49.65 -15.45 9.20
N VAL A 541 50.61 -14.63 8.73
CA VAL A 541 50.31 -13.37 8.03
C VAL A 541 49.63 -13.64 6.70
N SER A 542 50.13 -14.57 5.86
CA SER A 542 49.49 -14.98 4.61
C SER A 542 48.07 -15.48 4.88
N LYS A 543 47.87 -16.47 5.76
CA LYS A 543 46.53 -16.98 6.11
C LYS A 543 45.59 -15.88 6.61
N ARG A 544 46.08 -14.85 7.30
CA ARG A 544 45.27 -13.68 7.67
C ARG A 544 44.94 -12.80 6.46
N VAL A 545 45.88 -12.56 5.55
CA VAL A 545 45.66 -11.83 4.29
C VAL A 545 44.70 -12.61 3.37
N ASP A 546 44.87 -13.92 3.25
CA ASP A 546 44.03 -14.84 2.49
C ASP A 546 42.61 -14.90 3.09
N SER A 547 42.46 -15.00 4.42
CA SER A 547 41.17 -14.92 5.12
C SER A 547 40.52 -13.55 4.93
N THR A 548 41.27 -12.45 5.10
CA THR A 548 40.74 -11.09 4.88
C THR A 548 40.35 -10.86 3.42
N THR A 549 41.06 -11.47 2.48
CA THR A 549 40.75 -11.39 1.03
C THR A 549 39.54 -12.25 0.68
N ALA A 550 39.36 -13.41 1.31
CA ALA A 550 38.16 -14.23 1.21
C ALA A 550 36.95 -13.50 1.82
N GLU A 551 37.06 -12.99 3.05
CA GLU A 551 36.03 -12.19 3.72
C GLU A 551 35.65 -10.93 2.91
N LEU A 552 36.63 -10.27 2.27
CA LEU A 552 36.38 -9.14 1.37
C LEU A 552 35.72 -9.59 0.05
N GLY A 553 36.08 -10.76 -0.46
CA GLY A 553 35.45 -11.38 -1.64
C GLY A 553 34.00 -11.77 -1.38
N ASP A 554 33.73 -12.41 -0.24
CA ASP A 554 32.39 -12.76 0.24
C ASP A 554 31.56 -11.51 0.54
N LEU A 555 32.15 -10.47 1.13
CA LEU A 555 31.49 -9.16 1.33
C LEU A 555 31.16 -8.50 -0.02
N GLN A 556 32.04 -8.57 -1.02
CA GLN A 556 31.74 -8.10 -2.37
C GLN A 556 30.66 -8.94 -3.06
N ALA A 557 30.65 -10.26 -2.87
CA ALA A 557 29.63 -11.15 -3.41
C ALA A 557 28.26 -10.87 -2.76
N TYR A 558 28.21 -10.78 -1.43
CA TYR A 558 27.01 -10.42 -0.67
C TYR A 558 26.50 -9.02 -1.05
N THR A 559 27.39 -8.03 -1.17
CA THR A 559 27.00 -6.68 -1.61
C THR A 559 26.42 -6.69 -3.03
N ARG A 560 27.00 -7.46 -3.95
CA ARG A 560 26.44 -7.63 -5.32
C ARG A 560 25.09 -8.34 -5.29
N GLN A 561 24.93 -9.34 -4.42
CA GLN A 561 23.67 -10.09 -4.28
C GLN A 561 22.56 -9.22 -3.67
N GLU A 562 22.85 -8.44 -2.63
CA GLU A 562 21.93 -7.46 -2.01
C GLU A 562 21.55 -6.35 -3.01
N VAL A 563 22.50 -5.81 -3.77
CA VAL A 563 22.24 -4.82 -4.83
C VAL A 563 21.37 -5.43 -5.93
N GLN A 564 21.64 -6.66 -6.37
CA GLN A 564 20.80 -7.34 -7.38
C GLN A 564 19.40 -7.63 -6.85
N ALA A 565 19.27 -8.10 -5.60
CA ALA A 565 17.98 -8.36 -4.96
C ALA A 565 17.14 -7.08 -4.81
N ARG A 566 17.77 -5.94 -4.52
CA ARG A 566 17.12 -4.62 -4.53
C ARG A 566 16.67 -4.22 -5.94
N ILE A 567 17.54 -4.33 -6.95
CA ILE A 567 17.20 -4.05 -8.35
C ILE A 567 16.01 -4.90 -8.82
N ASP A 568 15.96 -6.19 -8.46
CA ASP A 568 14.84 -7.07 -8.81
C ASP A 568 13.56 -6.76 -7.99
N GLY A 569 13.69 -6.36 -6.72
CA GLY A 569 12.58 -5.89 -5.89
C GLY A 569 11.97 -4.56 -6.37
N ASP A 570 12.81 -3.59 -6.72
CA ASP A 570 12.44 -2.32 -7.32
C ASP A 570 11.75 -2.55 -8.67
N LYS A 571 12.30 -3.45 -9.50
CA LYS A 571 11.72 -3.84 -10.80
C LYS A 571 10.35 -4.51 -10.65
N VAL A 572 10.16 -5.38 -9.66
CA VAL A 572 8.83 -5.95 -9.33
C VAL A 572 7.87 -4.86 -8.83
N THR A 573 8.38 -3.85 -8.12
CA THR A 573 7.58 -2.72 -7.63
C THR A 573 7.15 -1.79 -8.77
N VAL A 574 8.06 -1.45 -9.69
CA VAL A 574 7.76 -0.73 -10.93
C VAL A 574 6.74 -1.51 -11.77
N GLN A 575 6.92 -2.83 -11.96
CA GLN A 575 5.95 -3.66 -12.66
C GLN A 575 4.56 -3.67 -12.00
N LYS A 576 4.46 -3.58 -10.67
CA LYS A 576 3.16 -3.42 -9.99
C LYS A 576 2.54 -2.05 -10.27
N VAL A 577 3.35 -0.99 -10.28
CA VAL A 577 2.90 0.38 -10.63
C VAL A 577 2.43 0.44 -12.09
N ASP A 578 3.18 -0.09 -13.05
CA ASP A 578 2.81 -0.16 -14.47
C ASP A 578 1.48 -0.92 -14.66
N ASN A 579 1.32 -2.07 -13.99
CA ASN A 579 0.08 -2.85 -14.03
C ASN A 579 -1.09 -2.10 -13.38
N TYR A 580 -0.87 -1.33 -12.32
CA TYR A 580 -1.89 -0.48 -11.70
C TYR A 580 -2.32 0.66 -12.62
N ILE A 581 -1.37 1.37 -13.24
CA ILE A 581 -1.63 2.42 -14.25
C ILE A 581 -2.46 1.84 -15.40
N ALA A 582 -2.00 0.72 -15.99
CA ALA A 582 -2.71 0.05 -17.08
C ALA A 582 -4.08 -0.53 -16.66
N SER A 583 -4.32 -0.79 -15.38
CA SER A 583 -5.65 -1.14 -14.86
C SER A 583 -6.55 0.09 -14.76
N ASN A 584 -6.02 1.18 -14.19
CA ASN A 584 -6.72 2.45 -14.03
C ASN A 584 -7.10 3.08 -15.38
N ASP A 585 -6.22 3.03 -16.38
CA ASP A 585 -6.51 3.51 -17.74
C ASP A 585 -7.66 2.72 -18.40
N ARG A 586 -7.72 1.40 -18.20
CA ARG A 586 -8.84 0.57 -18.67
C ARG A 586 -10.13 0.90 -17.93
N ALA A 587 -10.08 1.13 -16.62
CA ALA A 587 -11.23 1.56 -15.84
C ALA A 587 -11.74 2.93 -16.29
N LEU A 588 -10.85 3.89 -16.51
CA LEU A 588 -11.15 5.24 -16.99
C LEU A 588 -11.71 5.23 -18.42
N ALA A 589 -11.16 4.39 -19.31
CA ALA A 589 -11.71 4.15 -20.65
C ALA A 589 -13.12 3.55 -20.58
N THR A 590 -13.35 2.59 -19.68
CA THR A 590 -14.68 2.01 -19.46
C THR A 590 -15.69 3.06 -18.94
N VAL A 591 -15.29 3.90 -17.97
CA VAL A 591 -16.13 4.99 -17.46
C VAL A 591 -16.46 6.01 -18.56
N ARG A 592 -15.48 6.38 -19.40
CA ARG A 592 -15.72 7.24 -20.58
C ARG A 592 -16.70 6.61 -21.56
N GLN A 593 -16.54 5.31 -21.87
CA GLN A 593 -17.45 4.58 -22.76
C GLN A 593 -18.89 4.56 -22.20
N SER A 594 -19.06 4.24 -20.90
CA SER A 594 -20.37 4.24 -20.25
C SER A 594 -21.01 5.64 -20.21
N ALA A 595 -20.22 6.68 -19.95
CA ALA A 595 -20.71 8.06 -19.96
C ALA A 595 -21.12 8.50 -21.37
N GLN A 596 -20.35 8.14 -22.40
CA GLN A 596 -20.69 8.42 -23.80
C GLN A 596 -21.99 7.72 -24.22
N VAL A 597 -22.13 6.42 -23.92
CA VAL A 597 -23.38 5.68 -24.20
C VAL A 597 -24.57 6.29 -23.47
N ALA A 598 -24.42 6.74 -22.23
CA ALA A 598 -25.50 7.42 -21.50
C ALA A 598 -25.89 8.77 -22.14
N VAL A 599 -24.93 9.53 -22.69
CA VAL A 599 -25.20 10.77 -23.44
C VAL A 599 -25.88 10.47 -24.77
N GLU A 600 -25.41 9.48 -25.53
CA GLU A 600 -26.01 9.06 -26.80
C GLU A 600 -27.45 8.57 -26.60
N GLN A 601 -27.69 7.74 -25.56
CA GLN A 601 -29.03 7.28 -25.17
C GLN A 601 -29.93 8.45 -24.74
N SER A 602 -29.39 9.44 -24.00
CA SER A 602 -30.14 10.63 -23.60
C SER A 602 -30.48 11.54 -24.79
N SER A 603 -29.62 11.59 -25.81
CA SER A 603 -29.85 12.37 -27.03
C SER A 603 -30.91 11.70 -27.91
N ALA A 604 -30.83 10.38 -28.11
CA ALA A 604 -31.84 9.61 -28.84
C ALA A 604 -33.21 9.67 -28.15
N ASN A 605 -33.26 9.62 -26.81
CA ASN A 605 -34.49 9.81 -26.04
C ASN A 605 -35.06 11.23 -26.18
N ALA A 606 -34.24 12.26 -26.40
CA ALA A 606 -34.71 13.61 -26.63
C ALA A 606 -35.26 13.78 -28.07
N GLU A 607 -34.57 13.24 -29.08
CA GLU A 607 -35.06 13.21 -30.46
C GLU A 607 -36.41 12.48 -30.56
N ALA A 608 -36.58 11.37 -29.84
CA ALA A 608 -37.84 10.61 -29.76
C ALA A 608 -38.97 11.28 -28.94
N ILE A 609 -38.74 12.49 -28.40
CA ILE A 609 -39.76 13.33 -27.73
C ILE A 609 -40.16 14.52 -28.62
N ASP A 610 -39.29 14.97 -29.52
CA ASP A 610 -39.58 16.01 -30.53
C ASP A 610 -40.23 15.43 -31.82
N SER A 611 -40.35 14.10 -31.95
CA SER A 611 -40.87 13.37 -33.14
C SER A 611 -42.30 12.84 -33.00
#